data_AF-A0A383BLK5-F1
#
_entry.id   AF-A0A383BLK5-F1
#
_cell.length_a   1.000
_cell.length_b   1.000
_cell.length_c   1.000
_cell.angle_alpha   90.00
_cell.angle_beta   90.00
_cell.angle_gamma   90.00
#
_symmetry.space_group_name_H-M   'P 1'
#
loop_
_entity.id
_entity.type
_entity.pdbx_description
1 polymer ?
#
loop_
_entity_poly.entity_id
_entity_poly.type
_entity_poly.pdbx_seq_one_letter_code
_entity_poly.pdbx_strand_id
1 'polypeptide(L)'
;MRRLLENGANTSFVNKINNPKLKIEEIIEDPIEIIEGYSQISNPQITLPHEIYLPQRTNSIGYDTENEITKLNIEKLFSSLDVNFTAYPIVNGNDMFDIKHKVFNPSDLRQCIGQVAFSSKSTVLQSINTASKYFPIWKNFNLEKKIAIITKFAELLESNQEKLLKICVLEAGKTIKDSINDIREAIDFCYYYASEALRIFKEPIELQGPTGEKNKLVYEGKGVIFTISPWNFPIAIFTGQIVAP
;
A
#
# COMPACT_ATOMS: atom_id res chain seq x y z
N MET A 1 13.94 -28.89 15.34
CA MET A 1 13.23 -27.75 15.94
C MET A 1 11.71 -27.92 15.96
N ARG A 2 11.01 -28.16 14.84
CA ARG A 2 9.53 -28.30 14.84
C ARG A 2 8.98 -29.32 15.86
N ARG A 3 9.52 -30.54 15.90
CA ARG A 3 9.14 -31.58 16.89
C ARG A 3 9.33 -31.17 18.35
N LEU A 4 10.27 -30.26 18.63
CA LEU A 4 10.48 -29.70 19.96
C LEU A 4 9.39 -28.68 20.30
N LEU A 5 8.96 -27.86 19.33
CA LEU A 5 7.86 -26.91 19.53
C LEU A 5 6.51 -27.62 19.73
N GLU A 6 6.27 -28.70 19.00
CA GLU A 6 5.05 -29.51 19.13
C GLU A 6 4.85 -30.04 20.57
N ASN A 7 5.94 -30.42 21.24
CA ASN A 7 5.90 -31.01 22.60
C ASN A 7 6.29 -30.05 23.72
N GLY A 8 6.94 -28.92 23.39
CA GLY A 8 7.49 -27.96 24.35
C GLY A 8 6.72 -26.64 24.44
N ALA A 9 5.69 -26.43 23.61
CA ALA A 9 4.84 -25.25 23.72
C ALA A 9 4.06 -25.24 25.05
N ASN A 10 3.80 -24.07 25.63
CA ASN A 10 3.01 -23.91 26.87
C ASN A 10 1.61 -24.54 26.77
N THR A 11 1.04 -24.59 25.57
CA THR A 11 -0.27 -25.18 25.29
C THR A 11 -0.21 -26.68 24.98
N SER A 12 0.98 -27.26 24.78
CA SER A 12 1.15 -28.69 24.47
C SER A 12 0.83 -29.57 25.68
N PHE A 13 0.08 -30.65 25.45
CA PHE A 13 -0.26 -31.62 26.48
C PHE A 13 0.99 -32.21 27.17
N VAL A 14 2.03 -32.55 26.39
CA VAL A 14 3.29 -33.10 26.92
C VAL A 14 4.01 -32.12 27.83
N ASN A 15 3.94 -30.82 27.53
CA ASN A 15 4.51 -29.80 28.42
C ASN A 15 3.64 -29.60 29.68
N LYS A 16 2.31 -29.61 29.53
CA LYS A 16 1.36 -29.46 30.64
C LYS A 16 1.47 -30.59 31.67
N ILE A 17 1.55 -31.85 31.23
CA ILE A 17 1.62 -33.01 32.13
C ILE A 17 2.93 -33.05 32.95
N ASN A 18 3.99 -32.47 32.40
CA ASN A 18 5.28 -32.37 33.08
C ASN A 18 5.40 -31.10 33.96
N ASN A 19 4.37 -30.25 33.99
CA ASN A 19 4.38 -29.02 34.78
C ASN A 19 3.77 -29.27 36.17
N PRO A 20 4.57 -29.28 37.25
CA PRO A 20 4.10 -29.59 38.61
C PRO A 20 3.15 -28.53 39.19
N LYS A 21 2.95 -27.39 38.51
CA LYS A 21 2.02 -26.34 38.95
C LYS A 21 0.59 -26.54 38.46
N LEU A 22 0.36 -27.41 37.48
CA LEU A 22 -0.97 -27.68 36.93
C LEU A 22 -1.60 -28.89 37.62
N LYS A 23 -2.90 -28.81 37.87
CA LYS A 23 -3.66 -29.94 38.40
C LYS A 23 -4.09 -30.88 37.29
N ILE A 24 -4.27 -32.17 37.59
CA ILE A 24 -4.68 -33.16 36.59
C ILE A 24 -6.06 -32.79 36.01
N GLU A 25 -6.96 -32.29 36.87
CA GLU A 25 -8.31 -31.87 36.49
C GLU A 25 -8.29 -30.74 35.44
N GLU A 26 -7.33 -29.82 35.53
CA GLU A 26 -7.14 -28.72 34.55
C GLU A 26 -6.55 -29.22 33.21
N ILE A 27 -5.97 -30.42 33.17
CA ILE A 27 -5.37 -31.01 31.98
C ILE A 27 -6.38 -31.86 31.20
N ILE A 28 -7.33 -32.48 31.91
CA ILE A 28 -8.34 -33.39 31.34
C ILE A 28 -9.71 -32.73 31.12
N GLU A 29 -9.82 -31.43 31.34
CA GLU A 29 -11.03 -30.64 31.10
C GLU A 29 -11.52 -30.81 29.65
N ASP A 30 -12.85 -30.89 29.46
CA ASP A 30 -13.44 -31.11 28.14
C ASP A 30 -13.21 -29.87 27.25
N PRO A 31 -12.49 -30.01 26.12
CA PRO A 31 -12.27 -28.89 25.21
C PRO A 31 -13.56 -28.28 24.65
N ILE A 32 -14.67 -29.03 24.60
CA ILE A 32 -15.96 -28.51 24.15
C ILE A 32 -16.54 -27.56 25.20
N GLU A 33 -16.57 -27.94 26.48
CA GLU A 33 -17.04 -27.08 27.57
C GLU A 33 -16.19 -25.80 27.67
N ILE A 34 -14.87 -25.91 27.48
CA ILE A 34 -13.97 -24.75 27.44
C ILE A 34 -14.37 -23.80 26.32
N ILE A 35 -14.59 -24.31 25.10
CA ILE A 35 -14.94 -23.50 23.93
C ILE A 35 -16.34 -22.88 24.08
N GLU A 36 -17.31 -23.61 24.64
CA GLU A 36 -18.65 -23.09 24.91
C GLU A 36 -18.64 -21.91 25.90
N GLY A 37 -17.66 -21.87 26.81
CA GLY A 37 -17.44 -20.75 27.73
C GLY A 37 -16.77 -19.51 27.11
N TYR A 38 -16.28 -19.58 25.88
CA TYR A 38 -15.57 -18.47 25.25
C TYR A 38 -16.52 -17.39 24.74
N SER A 39 -16.27 -16.14 25.13
CA SER A 39 -16.96 -14.98 24.55
C SER A 39 -16.52 -14.67 23.11
N GLN A 40 -15.35 -15.18 22.70
CA GLN A 40 -14.83 -15.08 21.34
C GLN A 40 -13.92 -16.28 21.04
N ILE A 41 -14.01 -16.80 19.81
CA ILE A 41 -13.23 -17.97 19.38
C ILE A 41 -11.81 -17.55 18.95
N SER A 42 -11.68 -16.40 18.29
CA SER A 42 -10.39 -15.88 17.84
C SER A 42 -9.51 -15.48 19.02
N ASN A 43 -8.23 -15.86 18.99
CA ASN A 43 -7.27 -15.45 20.01
C ASN A 43 -7.02 -13.93 19.94
N PRO A 44 -7.36 -13.14 20.98
CA PRO A 44 -7.20 -11.69 20.96
C PRO A 44 -5.73 -11.23 20.96
N GLN A 45 -4.78 -12.13 21.26
CA GLN A 45 -3.36 -11.82 21.21
C GLN A 45 -2.76 -11.99 19.80
N ILE A 46 -3.53 -12.51 18.84
CA ILE A 46 -3.11 -12.66 17.45
C ILE A 46 -3.84 -11.61 16.62
N THR A 47 -3.18 -10.48 16.40
CA THR A 47 -3.70 -9.39 15.56
C THR A 47 -3.94 -9.87 14.13
N LEU A 48 -5.07 -9.48 13.55
CA LEU A 48 -5.38 -9.83 12.17
C LEU A 48 -4.38 -9.17 11.20
N PRO A 49 -4.08 -9.78 10.03
CA PRO A 49 -3.12 -9.22 9.08
C PRO A 49 -3.40 -7.78 8.67
N HIS A 50 -4.67 -7.37 8.54
CA HIS A 50 -5.07 -6.00 8.19
C HIS A 50 -4.80 -4.98 9.32
N GLU A 51 -4.70 -5.48 10.56
CA GLU A 51 -4.71 -4.67 11.78
C GLU A 51 -3.33 -4.54 12.43
N ILE A 52 -2.29 -5.18 11.87
CA ILE A 52 -0.95 -5.30 12.49
C ILE A 52 -0.26 -3.95 12.77
N TYR A 53 -0.73 -2.85 12.17
CA TYR A 53 -0.20 -1.50 12.35
C TYR A 53 -1.21 -0.54 12.98
N LEU A 54 -2.33 -1.03 13.51
CA LEU A 54 -3.28 -0.19 14.22
C LEU A 54 -2.71 0.24 15.58
N PRO A 55 -3.05 1.46 16.07
CA PRO A 55 -3.98 2.43 15.47
C PRO A 55 -3.34 3.36 14.42
N GLN A 56 -2.06 3.20 14.10
CA GLN A 56 -1.33 4.15 13.25
C GLN A 56 -1.80 4.10 11.80
N ARG A 57 -2.04 2.90 11.26
CA ARG A 57 -2.57 2.68 9.90
C ARG A 57 -3.09 1.27 9.73
N THR A 58 -3.87 1.06 8.68
CA THR A 58 -4.21 -0.29 8.19
C THR A 58 -3.06 -0.86 7.35
N ASN A 59 -3.00 -2.20 7.26
CA ASN A 59 -2.12 -2.92 6.36
C ASN A 59 -2.83 -3.22 5.04
N SER A 60 -2.11 -3.15 3.92
CA SER A 60 -2.65 -3.47 2.59
C SER A 60 -3.16 -4.92 2.52
N ILE A 61 -4.30 -5.14 1.84
CA ILE A 61 -4.84 -6.48 1.59
C ILE A 61 -4.13 -7.12 0.40
N GLY A 62 -3.80 -8.40 0.52
CA GLY A 62 -3.25 -9.21 -0.57
C GLY A 62 -4.20 -10.30 -1.04
N TYR A 63 -3.75 -11.08 -2.01
CA TYR A 63 -4.47 -12.25 -2.52
C TYR A 63 -3.84 -13.54 -1.97
N ASP A 64 -4.70 -14.45 -1.53
CA ASP A 64 -4.32 -15.85 -1.37
C ASP A 64 -4.35 -16.53 -2.75
N THR A 65 -3.17 -16.61 -3.38
CA THR A 65 -3.02 -17.23 -4.70
C THR A 65 -3.13 -18.75 -4.67
N GLU A 66 -3.22 -19.38 -3.49
CA GLU A 66 -3.47 -20.81 -3.35
C GLU A 66 -4.95 -21.15 -3.27
N ASN A 67 -5.80 -20.16 -2.96
CA ASN A 67 -7.24 -20.33 -2.96
C ASN A 67 -7.79 -20.52 -4.39
N GLU A 68 -8.56 -21.60 -4.61
CA GLU A 68 -9.10 -21.96 -5.92
C GLU A 68 -10.04 -20.90 -6.52
N ILE A 69 -10.84 -20.20 -5.70
CA ILE A 69 -11.71 -19.13 -6.19
C ILE A 69 -10.86 -17.97 -6.69
N THR A 70 -9.82 -17.60 -5.93
CA THR A 70 -8.87 -16.56 -6.34
C THR A 70 -8.15 -16.92 -7.62
N LYS A 71 -7.65 -18.17 -7.74
CA LYS A 71 -7.01 -18.67 -8.97
C LYS A 71 -7.93 -18.54 -10.17
N LEU A 72 -9.17 -19.03 -10.07
CA LEU A 72 -10.16 -18.94 -11.15
C LEU A 72 -10.47 -17.49 -11.55
N ASN A 73 -10.52 -16.56 -10.59
CA ASN A 73 -10.75 -15.15 -10.89
C ASN A 73 -9.55 -14.53 -11.63
N ILE A 74 -8.32 -14.86 -11.21
CA ILE A 74 -7.10 -14.42 -11.90
C ILE A 74 -7.03 -15.03 -13.31
N GLU A 75 -7.32 -16.32 -13.48
CA GLU A 75 -7.37 -16.95 -14.80
C GLU A 75 -8.40 -16.26 -15.73
N LYS A 76 -9.60 -15.96 -15.22
CA LYS A 76 -10.61 -15.19 -15.97
C LYS A 76 -10.09 -13.82 -16.37
N LEU A 77 -9.41 -13.10 -15.47
CA LEU A 77 -8.82 -11.78 -15.75
C LEU A 77 -7.87 -11.80 -16.95
N PHE A 78 -7.10 -12.88 -17.12
CA PHE A 78 -6.14 -13.07 -18.20
C PHE A 78 -6.65 -13.88 -19.40
N SER A 79 -7.88 -14.41 -19.34
CA SER A 79 -8.47 -15.20 -20.43
C SER A 79 -8.68 -14.41 -21.73
N SER A 80 -8.76 -13.08 -21.65
CA SER A 80 -8.81 -12.18 -22.81
C SER A 80 -7.74 -11.09 -22.74
N LEU A 81 -7.16 -10.79 -23.89
CA LEU A 81 -6.23 -9.67 -24.12
C LEU A 81 -6.96 -8.38 -24.53
N ASP A 82 -8.24 -8.24 -24.17
CA ASP A 82 -9.05 -7.05 -24.50
C ASP A 82 -8.59 -5.85 -23.66
N VAL A 83 -7.45 -5.28 -24.06
CA VAL A 83 -6.82 -4.13 -23.43
C VAL A 83 -6.44 -3.11 -24.49
N ASN A 84 -6.64 -1.84 -24.15
CA ASN A 84 -6.17 -0.72 -24.95
C ASN A 84 -5.81 0.42 -23.98
N PHE A 85 -4.72 0.23 -23.25
CA PHE A 85 -4.27 1.22 -22.28
C PHE A 85 -3.79 2.48 -23.01
N THR A 86 -4.08 3.65 -22.45
CA THR A 86 -3.57 4.91 -22.98
C THR A 86 -2.93 5.70 -21.85
N ALA A 87 -1.70 6.14 -22.07
CA ALA A 87 -1.01 7.09 -21.21
C ALA A 87 -0.70 8.37 -22.00
N TYR A 88 -0.82 9.51 -21.34
CA TYR A 88 -0.48 10.82 -21.89
C TYR A 88 -0.12 11.78 -20.76
N PRO A 89 0.56 12.90 -21.05
CA PRO A 89 0.82 13.91 -20.05
C PRO A 89 -0.49 14.55 -19.59
N ILE A 90 -0.62 14.75 -18.28
CA ILE A 90 -1.76 15.46 -17.68
C ILE A 90 -1.23 16.74 -17.06
N VAL A 91 -1.73 17.89 -17.51
CA VAL A 91 -1.32 19.21 -16.99
C VAL A 91 -2.55 19.99 -16.56
N ASN A 92 -2.59 20.40 -15.29
CA ASN A 92 -3.71 21.14 -14.72
C ASN A 92 -5.07 20.41 -14.90
N GLY A 93 -5.07 19.08 -14.78
CA GLY A 93 -6.28 18.25 -14.96
C GLY A 93 -6.73 18.06 -16.41
N ASN A 94 -5.92 18.47 -17.40
CA ASN A 94 -6.23 18.29 -18.82
C ASN A 94 -5.26 17.33 -19.47
N ASP A 95 -5.81 16.45 -20.30
CA ASP A 95 -5.07 15.49 -21.11
C ASP A 95 -4.38 16.23 -22.25
N MET A 96 -3.06 16.06 -22.35
CA MET A 96 -2.26 16.66 -23.40
C MET A 96 -2.02 15.62 -24.50
N PHE A 97 -2.64 15.82 -25.66
CA PHE A 97 -2.49 14.89 -26.77
C PHE A 97 -1.28 15.26 -27.62
N ASP A 98 -0.38 14.30 -27.79
CA ASP A 98 0.78 14.38 -28.70
C ASP A 98 0.86 13.09 -29.53
N ILE A 99 1.93 12.94 -30.31
CA ILE A 99 2.23 11.73 -31.08
C ILE A 99 2.23 10.52 -30.16
N LYS A 100 1.41 9.53 -30.51
CA LYS A 100 1.24 8.29 -29.74
C LYS A 100 2.21 7.21 -30.23
N HIS A 101 2.85 6.54 -29.29
CA HIS A 101 3.73 5.40 -29.50
C HIS A 101 3.06 4.13 -28.99
N LYS A 102 3.16 3.04 -29.73
CA LYS A 102 2.61 1.74 -29.30
C LYS A 102 3.44 1.17 -28.15
N VAL A 103 2.74 0.56 -27.19
CA VAL A 103 3.34 -0.21 -26.09
C VAL A 103 3.01 -1.68 -26.32
N PHE A 104 4.00 -2.54 -26.14
CA PHE A 104 3.90 -3.97 -26.40
C PHE A 104 4.19 -4.79 -25.15
N ASN A 105 3.57 -5.97 -25.06
CA ASN A 105 3.85 -6.91 -23.99
C ASN A 105 5.29 -7.44 -24.10
N PRO A 106 6.15 -7.30 -23.07
CA PRO A 106 7.52 -7.80 -23.13
C PRO A 106 7.60 -9.33 -23.23
N SER A 107 6.56 -10.06 -22.82
CA SER A 107 6.48 -11.53 -22.95
C SER A 107 6.06 -11.99 -24.35
N ASP A 108 5.42 -11.12 -25.15
CA ASP A 108 5.05 -11.38 -26.54
C ASP A 108 4.90 -10.06 -27.32
N LEU A 109 5.95 -9.66 -28.04
CA LEU A 109 6.01 -8.39 -28.77
C LEU A 109 5.01 -8.26 -29.94
N ARG A 110 4.28 -9.34 -30.28
CA ARG A 110 3.18 -9.27 -31.26
C ARG A 110 1.93 -8.65 -30.63
N GLN A 111 1.84 -8.63 -29.30
CA GLN A 111 0.70 -8.11 -28.55
C GLN A 111 0.90 -6.63 -28.24
N CYS A 112 0.23 -5.77 -29.00
CA CYS A 112 0.10 -4.35 -28.68
C CYS A 112 -0.93 -4.20 -27.56
N ILE A 113 -0.53 -3.65 -26.42
CA ILE A 113 -1.38 -3.54 -25.22
C ILE A 113 -1.96 -2.13 -25.02
N GLY A 114 -1.44 -1.16 -25.77
CA GLY A 114 -1.83 0.23 -25.61
C GLY A 114 -0.93 1.22 -26.33
N GLN A 115 -1.04 2.48 -25.93
CA GLN A 115 -0.32 3.61 -26.51
C GLN A 115 0.11 4.62 -25.44
N VAL A 116 1.25 5.26 -25.64
CA VAL A 116 1.75 6.35 -24.80
C VAL A 116 2.06 7.59 -25.64
N ALA A 117 1.60 8.76 -25.22
CA ALA A 117 2.09 10.05 -25.72
C ALA A 117 3.15 10.60 -24.77
N PHE A 118 4.30 11.02 -25.29
CA PHE A 118 5.36 11.61 -24.48
C PHE A 118 5.18 13.12 -24.33
N SER A 119 5.66 13.67 -23.22
CA SER A 119 5.65 15.12 -22.99
C SER A 119 6.59 15.84 -23.96
N SER A 120 6.07 16.82 -24.69
CA SER A 120 6.90 17.81 -25.39
C SER A 120 7.59 18.76 -24.41
N LYS A 121 8.61 19.49 -24.89
CA LYS A 121 9.30 20.53 -24.10
C LYS A 121 8.33 21.60 -23.58
N SER A 122 7.35 22.01 -24.38
CA SER A 122 6.35 23.01 -23.97
C SER A 122 5.42 22.46 -22.88
N THR A 123 5.01 21.19 -22.98
CA THR A 123 4.20 20.52 -21.95
C THR A 123 4.93 20.46 -20.61
N VAL A 124 6.24 20.16 -20.60
CA VAL A 124 7.06 20.15 -19.37
C VAL A 124 7.19 21.55 -18.77
N LEU A 125 7.43 22.58 -19.59
CA LEU A 125 7.50 23.96 -19.08
C LEU A 125 6.15 24.42 -18.51
N GLN A 126 5.04 24.04 -19.15
CA GLN A 126 3.70 24.32 -18.65
C GLN A 126 3.45 23.62 -17.31
N SER A 127 3.83 22.35 -17.15
CA SER A 127 3.64 21.62 -15.90
C SER A 127 4.43 22.23 -14.74
N ILE A 128 5.68 22.65 -14.96
CA ILE A 128 6.51 23.33 -13.95
C ILE A 128 5.88 24.67 -13.55
N ASN A 129 5.42 25.47 -14.52
CA ASN A 129 4.77 26.76 -14.24
C ASN A 129 3.47 26.57 -13.47
N THR A 130 2.65 25.60 -13.86
CA THR A 130 1.42 25.24 -13.14
C THR A 130 1.73 24.79 -11.71
N ALA A 131 2.65 23.84 -11.51
CA ALA A 131 3.02 23.36 -10.18
C ALA A 131 3.54 24.49 -9.30
N SER A 132 4.38 25.38 -9.84
CA SER A 132 4.92 26.54 -9.11
C SER A 132 3.81 27.51 -8.68
N LYS A 133 2.80 27.73 -9.54
CA LYS A 133 1.64 28.57 -9.22
C LYS A 133 0.75 27.96 -8.13
N TYR A 134 0.58 26.63 -8.13
CA TYR A 134 -0.26 25.93 -7.15
C TYR A 134 0.46 25.59 -5.85
N PHE A 135 1.80 25.60 -5.82
CA PHE A 135 2.57 25.25 -4.63
C PHE A 135 2.16 26.03 -3.37
N PRO A 136 1.97 27.37 -3.37
CA PRO A 136 1.54 28.09 -2.16
C PRO A 136 0.16 27.66 -1.67
N ILE A 137 -0.74 27.26 -2.59
CA ILE A 137 -2.08 26.77 -2.26
C ILE A 137 -1.97 25.39 -1.62
N TRP A 138 -1.21 24.47 -2.25
CA TRP A 138 -0.99 23.13 -1.71
C TRP A 138 -0.25 23.15 -0.38
N LYS A 139 0.81 23.95 -0.23
CA LYS A 139 1.57 24.11 1.01
C LYS A 139 0.64 24.42 2.18
N ASN A 140 -0.24 25.41 2.02
CA ASN A 140 -1.18 25.87 3.05
C ASN A 140 -2.50 25.09 3.09
N PHE A 141 -2.67 24.07 2.24
CA PHE A 141 -3.86 23.25 2.26
C PHE A 141 -3.91 22.44 3.56
N ASN A 142 -5.09 22.36 4.16
CA ASN A 142 -5.31 21.70 5.45
C ASN A 142 -4.79 20.25 5.45
N LEU A 143 -4.06 19.88 6.50
CA LEU A 143 -3.37 18.58 6.61
C LEU A 143 -4.36 17.42 6.56
N GLU A 144 -5.48 17.50 7.28
CA GLU A 144 -6.49 16.45 7.30
C GLU A 144 -7.09 16.23 5.90
N LYS A 145 -7.28 17.30 5.11
CA LYS A 145 -7.72 17.19 3.72
C LYS A 145 -6.66 16.57 2.81
N LYS A 146 -5.37 16.86 3.01
CA LYS A 146 -4.28 16.19 2.26
C LYS A 146 -4.28 14.70 2.57
N ILE A 147 -4.35 14.33 3.85
CA ILE A 147 -4.44 12.95 4.31
C ILE A 147 -5.65 12.26 3.68
N ALA A 148 -6.83 12.90 3.67
CA ALA A 148 -8.03 12.34 3.05
C ALA A 148 -7.85 12.06 1.55
N ILE A 149 -7.14 12.92 0.81
CA ILE A 149 -6.83 12.68 -0.62
C ILE A 149 -5.94 11.45 -0.79
N ILE A 150 -4.87 11.32 -0.01
CA ILE A 150 -3.92 10.20 -0.11
C ILE A 150 -4.57 8.88 0.34
N THR A 151 -5.34 8.91 1.43
CA THR A 151 -6.12 7.77 1.89
C THR A 151 -7.15 7.35 0.84
N LYS A 152 -7.84 8.31 0.21
CA LYS A 152 -8.78 8.00 -0.87
C LYS A 152 -8.09 7.39 -2.08
N PHE A 153 -6.89 7.84 -2.40
CA PHE A 153 -6.08 7.25 -3.46
C PHE A 153 -5.69 5.81 -3.14
N ALA A 154 -5.34 5.49 -1.89
CA ALA A 154 -5.08 4.11 -1.45
C ALA A 154 -6.30 3.19 -1.64
N GLU A 155 -7.49 3.65 -1.24
CA GLU A 155 -8.75 2.91 -1.47
C GLU A 155 -9.04 2.68 -2.96
N LEU A 156 -8.69 3.65 -3.81
CA LEU A 156 -8.86 3.55 -5.26
C LEU A 156 -7.86 2.55 -5.87
N LEU A 157 -6.62 2.50 -5.37
CA LEU A 157 -5.65 1.47 -5.76
C LEU A 157 -6.17 0.07 -5.37
N GLU A 158 -6.69 -0.09 -4.15
CA GLU A 158 -7.20 -1.35 -3.65
C GLU A 158 -8.43 -1.83 -4.44
N SER A 159 -9.41 -0.95 -4.66
CA SER A 159 -10.62 -1.27 -5.44
C SER A 159 -10.38 -1.50 -6.94
N ASN A 160 -9.20 -1.12 -7.47
CA ASN A 160 -8.81 -1.35 -8.86
C ASN A 160 -7.65 -2.36 -9.00
N GLN A 161 -7.37 -3.17 -7.96
CA GLN A 161 -6.27 -4.14 -7.95
C GLN A 161 -6.26 -5.07 -9.17
N GLU A 162 -7.41 -5.55 -9.66
CA GLU A 162 -7.45 -6.44 -10.83
C GLU A 162 -6.96 -5.75 -12.12
N LYS A 163 -7.35 -4.49 -12.34
CA LYS A 163 -6.90 -3.72 -13.52
C LYS A 163 -5.41 -3.41 -13.41
N LEU A 164 -4.95 -3.04 -12.22
CA LEU A 164 -3.55 -2.77 -11.93
C LEU A 164 -2.69 -4.04 -12.08
N LEU A 165 -3.20 -5.18 -11.62
CA LEU A 165 -2.56 -6.48 -11.79
C LEU A 165 -2.40 -6.81 -13.28
N LYS A 166 -3.47 -6.63 -14.07
CA LYS A 166 -3.44 -6.90 -15.51
C LYS A 166 -2.41 -6.02 -16.23
N ILE A 167 -2.35 -4.72 -15.96
CA ILE A 167 -1.36 -3.84 -16.60
C ILE A 167 0.06 -4.12 -16.12
N CYS A 168 0.30 -4.40 -14.83
CA CYS A 168 1.64 -4.76 -14.33
C CYS A 168 2.21 -6.02 -15.01
N VAL A 169 1.37 -7.03 -15.18
CA VAL A 169 1.77 -8.26 -15.88
C VAL A 169 2.01 -7.99 -17.36
N LEU A 170 1.08 -7.30 -18.03
CA LEU A 170 1.13 -7.11 -19.48
C LEU A 170 2.16 -6.06 -19.94
N GLU A 171 2.38 -4.98 -19.19
CA GLU A 171 3.29 -3.90 -19.58
C GLU A 171 4.69 -4.08 -19.00
N ALA A 172 4.79 -4.41 -17.70
CA ALA A 172 6.09 -4.55 -17.03
C ALA A 172 6.62 -5.99 -17.04
N GLY A 173 5.85 -6.97 -17.53
CA GLY A 173 6.27 -8.38 -17.58
C GLY A 173 6.42 -9.03 -16.21
N LYS A 174 5.78 -8.47 -15.18
CA LYS A 174 5.86 -9.00 -13.81
C LYS A 174 5.09 -10.31 -13.66
N THR A 175 5.52 -11.15 -12.72
CA THR A 175 4.70 -12.27 -12.27
C THR A 175 3.45 -11.75 -11.55
N ILE A 176 2.41 -12.57 -11.46
CA ILE A 176 1.18 -12.23 -10.72
C ILE A 176 1.49 -11.88 -9.26
N LYS A 177 2.33 -12.69 -8.60
CA LYS A 177 2.71 -12.49 -7.21
C LYS A 177 3.50 -11.19 -7.01
N ASP A 178 4.46 -10.90 -7.89
CA ASP A 178 5.24 -9.66 -7.82
C ASP A 178 4.38 -8.43 -8.11
N SER A 179 3.40 -8.55 -9.00
CA SER A 179 2.44 -7.49 -9.30
C SER A 179 1.52 -7.20 -8.10
N ILE A 180 1.03 -8.24 -7.41
CA ILE A 180 0.26 -8.09 -6.17
C ILE A 180 1.10 -7.37 -5.12
N ASN A 181 2.36 -7.77 -4.94
CA ASN A 181 3.25 -7.13 -3.97
C ASN A 181 3.55 -5.67 -4.32
N ASP A 182 3.74 -5.34 -5.60
CA ASP A 182 3.95 -3.96 -6.07
C ASP A 182 2.73 -3.06 -5.80
N ILE A 183 1.53 -3.57 -6.03
CA ILE A 183 0.30 -2.81 -5.74
C ILE A 183 0.12 -2.64 -4.23
N ARG A 184 0.39 -3.69 -3.44
CA ARG A 184 0.35 -3.61 -1.97
C ARG A 184 1.34 -2.60 -1.43
N GLU A 185 2.56 -2.59 -1.94
CA GLU A 185 3.59 -1.64 -1.53
C GLU A 185 3.18 -0.19 -1.86
N ALA A 186 2.54 0.05 -3.01
CA ALA A 186 1.95 1.35 -3.33
C ALA A 186 0.88 1.80 -2.33
N ILE A 187 -0.04 0.89 -1.97
CA ILE A 187 -1.09 1.14 -0.97
C ILE A 187 -0.46 1.41 0.41
N ASP A 188 0.55 0.62 0.78
CA ASP A 188 1.28 0.79 2.03
C ASP A 188 2.01 2.13 2.07
N PHE A 189 2.61 2.61 0.98
CA PHE A 189 3.18 3.95 0.91
C PHE A 189 2.14 5.03 1.20
N CYS A 190 0.95 4.94 0.60
CA CYS A 190 -0.12 5.90 0.85
C CYS A 190 -0.51 5.95 2.32
N TYR A 191 -0.81 4.80 2.93
CA TYR A 191 -1.19 4.74 4.34
C TYR A 191 -0.05 5.12 5.29
N TYR A 192 1.18 4.72 4.97
CA TYR A 192 2.35 5.05 5.75
C TYR A 192 2.62 6.56 5.74
N TYR A 193 2.68 7.18 4.56
CA TYR A 193 2.96 8.62 4.48
C TYR A 193 1.80 9.47 5.00
N ALA A 194 0.55 9.02 4.87
CA ALA A 194 -0.59 9.68 5.52
C ALA A 194 -0.46 9.66 7.05
N SER A 195 -0.09 8.51 7.64
CA SER A 195 0.13 8.36 9.08
C SER A 195 1.33 9.18 9.56
N GLU A 196 2.44 9.14 8.82
CA GLU A 196 3.63 9.94 9.14
C GLU A 196 3.39 11.43 8.98
N ALA A 197 2.60 11.85 8.00
CA ALA A 197 2.22 13.24 7.85
C ALA A 197 1.42 13.73 9.06
N LEU A 198 0.49 12.92 9.56
CA LEU A 198 -0.22 13.22 10.81
C LEU A 198 0.75 13.28 11.99
N ARG A 199 1.71 12.37 12.09
CA ARG A 199 2.69 12.34 13.18
C ARG A 199 3.60 13.57 13.18
N ILE A 200 4.04 14.02 12.01
CA ILE A 200 5.07 15.07 11.84
C ILE A 200 4.47 16.48 11.75
N PHE A 201 3.32 16.65 11.09
CA PHE A 201 2.77 17.97 10.79
C PHE A 201 1.60 18.40 11.69
N LYS A 202 1.06 17.50 12.53
CA LYS A 202 -0.11 17.83 13.36
C LYS A 202 0.16 18.96 14.36
N GLU A 203 1.31 18.91 15.04
CA GLU A 203 1.71 19.95 15.99
C GLU A 203 3.19 20.28 15.85
N PRO A 204 3.58 21.56 16.06
CA PRO A 204 4.99 21.92 16.19
C PRO A 204 5.67 21.17 17.34
N ILE A 205 6.94 20.81 17.16
CA ILE A 205 7.74 20.23 18.23
C ILE A 205 8.23 21.39 19.11
N GLU A 206 7.75 21.46 20.35
CA GLU A 206 8.21 22.45 21.32
C GLU A 206 9.66 22.13 21.74
N LEU A 207 10.54 23.13 21.66
CA LEU A 207 11.94 23.03 22.02
C LEU A 207 12.19 23.68 23.37
N GLN A 208 13.13 23.13 24.14
CA GLN A 208 13.57 23.76 25.38
C GLN A 208 14.27 25.09 25.07
N GLY A 209 13.95 26.13 25.85
CA GLY A 209 14.50 27.47 25.71
C GLY A 209 14.54 28.21 27.04
N PRO A 210 15.23 29.35 27.11
CA PRO A 210 15.29 30.17 28.31
C PRO A 210 13.90 30.71 28.68
N THR A 211 13.71 31.03 29.95
CA THR A 211 12.47 31.61 30.47
C THR A 211 12.12 32.90 29.72
N GLY A 212 10.89 32.97 29.20
CA GLY A 212 10.41 34.11 28.42
C GLY A 212 10.39 33.87 26.90
N GLU A 213 10.94 32.76 26.42
CA GLU A 213 10.91 32.39 25.00
C GLU A 213 10.01 31.18 24.73
N LYS A 214 9.47 31.10 23.50
CA LYS A 214 8.75 29.93 22.99
C LYS A 214 9.39 29.48 21.68
N ASN A 215 10.11 28.37 21.73
CA ASN A 215 10.86 27.84 20.60
C ASN A 215 10.13 26.62 20.01
N LYS A 216 9.91 26.62 18.70
CA LYS A 216 9.16 25.57 17.99
C LYS A 216 9.90 25.14 16.73
N LEU A 217 9.97 23.83 16.50
CA LEU A 217 10.36 23.26 15.22
C LEU A 217 9.12 22.88 14.42
N VAL A 218 9.04 23.36 13.17
CA VAL A 218 7.99 23.05 12.21
C VAL A 218 8.60 22.58 10.90
N TYR A 219 7.86 21.74 10.18
CA TYR A 219 8.24 21.25 8.86
C TYR A 219 7.41 21.94 7.79
N GLU A 220 8.04 22.29 6.67
CA GLU A 220 7.37 22.92 5.53
C GLU A 220 7.80 22.27 4.21
N GLY A 221 6.87 22.24 3.25
CA GLY A 221 7.16 21.77 1.90
C GLY A 221 8.24 22.60 1.22
N LYS A 222 9.15 21.93 0.50
CA LYS A 222 10.33 22.57 -0.13
C LYS A 222 10.01 23.32 -1.42
N GLY A 223 8.92 23.00 -2.10
CA GLY A 223 8.58 23.58 -3.41
C GLY A 223 8.08 22.54 -4.39
N VAL A 224 8.25 22.83 -5.68
CA VAL A 224 8.00 21.88 -6.77
C VAL A 224 9.07 20.80 -6.75
N ILE A 225 8.64 19.54 -6.77
CA ILE A 225 9.53 18.37 -6.74
C ILE A 225 9.38 17.62 -8.06
N PHE A 226 10.52 17.23 -8.64
CA PHE A 226 10.56 16.41 -9.84
C PHE A 226 10.80 14.95 -9.46
N THR A 227 9.84 14.09 -9.80
CA THR A 227 9.88 12.66 -9.50
C THR A 227 10.17 11.87 -10.77
N ILE A 228 11.21 11.04 -10.73
CA ILE A 228 11.58 10.13 -11.82
C ILE A 228 11.58 8.73 -11.22
N SER A 229 10.64 7.90 -11.64
CA SER A 229 10.48 6.53 -11.16
C SER A 229 11.05 5.51 -12.15
N PRO A 230 11.56 4.38 -11.67
CA PRO A 230 12.04 3.29 -12.53
C PRO A 230 10.88 2.41 -12.99
N TRP A 231 11.10 1.63 -14.06
CA TRP A 231 10.10 0.75 -14.65
C TRP A 231 9.86 -0.56 -13.87
N ASN A 232 10.77 -0.96 -12.99
CA ASN A 232 10.73 -2.28 -12.33
C ASN A 232 9.77 -2.33 -11.13
N PHE A 233 9.29 -1.18 -10.63
CA PHE A 233 8.18 -1.05 -9.68
C PHE A 233 7.26 0.08 -10.16
N PRO A 234 6.53 -0.19 -11.27
CA PRO A 234 5.79 0.84 -11.98
C PRO A 234 4.68 1.48 -11.15
N ILE A 235 4.19 0.78 -10.12
CA ILE A 235 3.13 1.29 -9.23
C ILE A 235 3.71 1.74 -7.89
N ALA A 236 4.49 0.91 -7.18
CA ALA A 236 4.98 1.22 -5.83
C ALA A 236 5.90 2.43 -5.78
N ILE A 237 7.03 2.40 -6.49
CA ILE A 237 8.02 3.49 -6.40
C ILE A 237 7.46 4.77 -7.00
N PHE A 238 6.71 4.68 -8.11
CA PHE A 238 6.00 5.82 -8.69
C PHE A 238 5.05 6.47 -7.66
N THR A 239 4.21 5.66 -7.02
CA THR A 239 3.25 6.14 -6.01
C THR A 239 4.00 6.74 -4.83
N GLY A 240 4.94 6.02 -4.23
CA GLY A 240 5.67 6.48 -3.05
C GLY A 240 6.41 7.80 -3.27
N GLN A 241 7.03 7.99 -4.44
CA GLN A 241 7.69 9.24 -4.80
C GLN A 241 6.71 10.40 -5.01
N ILE A 242 5.46 10.14 -5.44
CA ILE A 242 4.46 11.18 -5.68
C ILE A 242 3.67 11.55 -4.42
N VAL A 243 3.41 10.60 -3.52
CA VAL A 243 2.55 10.83 -2.35
C VAL A 243 3.31 11.39 -1.13
N ALA A 244 4.64 11.22 -1.07
CA ALA A 244 5.44 11.70 0.06
C ALA A 244 5.75 13.23 0.04
N PRO A 245 6.06 13.86 -1.11
CA PRO A 245 6.28 15.31 -1.25
C PRO A 245 5.13 16.23 -0.86
#